data_AF-A0A2X1PXW9-F1
#
_entry.id   AF-A0A2X1PXW9-F1
#
_cell.length_a   1.000
_cell.length_b   1.000
_cell.length_c   1.000
_cell.angle_alpha   90.00
_cell.angle_beta   90.00
_cell.angle_gamma   90.00
#
_symmetry.space_group_name_H-M   'P 1'
#
loop_
_entity.id
_entity.type
_entity.pdbx_description
1 polymer ?
#
loop_
_entity_poly.entity_id
_entity_poly.type
_entity_poly.pdbx_seq_one_letter_code
_entity_poly.pdbx_strand_id
1 'polypeptide(L)'
;MWILQNQYLDGITNPTSKRFAMISAYNSGAGAVLRVFDNDKDTAIYKINQMYPEQVYRILTTVHPSSQARNYLLKVDKAQKKFRVRR
;
A
#
# COMPACT_ATOMS: atom_id res chain seq x y z
N MET A 1 -12.84 12.61 2.52
CA MET A 1 -11.47 12.24 2.96
C MET A 1 -10.84 11.10 2.13
N TRP A 2 -11.27 10.86 0.88
CA TRP A 2 -10.67 9.87 -0.02
C TRP A 2 -9.80 10.52 -1.11
N ILE A 3 -10.21 11.73 -1.53
CA ILE A 3 -9.55 12.55 -2.56
C ILE A 3 -8.11 12.94 -2.20
N LEU A 4 -7.84 13.30 -0.93
CA LEU A 4 -6.49 13.69 -0.51
C LEU A 4 -5.53 12.51 -0.56
N GLN A 5 -5.96 11.34 -0.09
CA GLN A 5 -5.13 10.13 -0.10
C GLN A 5 -4.74 9.71 -1.53
N ASN A 6 -5.62 9.95 -2.51
CA ASN A 6 -5.35 9.68 -3.91
C ASN A 6 -4.23 10.59 -4.47
N GLN A 7 -4.21 11.87 -4.07
CA GLN A 7 -3.14 12.80 -4.48
C GLN A 7 -1.79 12.45 -3.85
N TYR A 8 -1.75 11.98 -2.60
CA TYR A 8 -0.49 11.63 -1.93
C TYR A 8 0.18 10.39 -2.52
N LEU A 9 -0.62 9.44 -3.01
CA LEU A 9 -0.13 8.18 -3.59
C LEU A 9 -0.04 8.23 -5.12
N ASP A 10 -0.28 9.39 -5.73
CA ASP A 10 -0.39 9.49 -7.19
C ASP A 10 0.92 9.18 -7.92
N GLY A 11 2.05 9.52 -7.30
CA GLY A 11 3.39 9.25 -7.82
C GLY A 11 3.79 7.77 -7.86
N ILE A 12 2.98 6.85 -7.31
CA ILE A 12 3.24 5.41 -7.43
C ILE A 12 2.81 4.95 -8.82
N THR A 13 3.77 4.53 -9.64
CA THR A 13 3.54 4.22 -11.07
C THR A 13 2.99 2.81 -11.28
N ASN A 14 3.43 1.85 -10.47
CA ASN A 14 2.93 0.47 -10.58
C ASN A 14 1.50 0.37 -10.02
N PRO A 15 0.49 -0.05 -10.82
CA PRO A 15 -0.90 -0.06 -10.39
C PRO A 15 -1.17 -1.06 -9.26
N THR A 16 -0.43 -2.17 -9.20
CA THR A 16 -0.56 -3.15 -8.12
C THR A 16 0.03 -2.59 -6.81
N SER A 17 1.21 -1.97 -6.86
CA SER A 17 1.83 -1.31 -5.71
C SER A 17 0.98 -0.15 -5.19
N LYS A 18 0.47 0.72 -6.09
CA LYS A 18 -0.42 1.84 -5.77
C LYS A 18 -1.66 1.34 -5.04
N ARG A 19 -2.22 0.23 -5.50
CA ARG A 19 -3.40 -0.39 -4.91
C ARG A 19 -3.14 -0.96 -3.51
N PHE A 20 -2.01 -1.63 -3.28
CA PHE A 20 -1.65 -2.08 -1.94
C PHE A 20 -1.47 -0.90 -0.97
N ALA A 21 -0.81 0.17 -1.43
CA ALA A 21 -0.65 1.40 -0.66
C ALA A 21 -2.01 2.05 -0.33
N MET A 22 -2.95 2.11 -1.28
CA MET A 22 -4.30 2.63 -1.06
C MET A 22 -5.09 1.81 -0.03
N ILE A 23 -5.04 0.48 -0.12
CA ILE A 23 -5.73 -0.42 0.83
C ILE A 23 -5.20 -0.20 2.25
N SER A 24 -3.87 -0.05 2.39
CA SER A 24 -3.23 0.23 3.67
C SER A 24 -3.62 1.62 4.19
N ALA A 25 -3.56 2.64 3.33
CA ALA A 25 -3.86 4.03 3.63
C ALA A 25 -5.31 4.28 4.04
N TYR A 26 -6.24 3.41 3.64
CA TYR A 26 -7.63 3.50 4.06
C TYR A 26 -7.77 3.49 5.60
N ASN A 27 -6.94 2.70 6.29
CA ASN A 27 -6.98 2.58 7.75
C ASN A 27 -5.94 3.44 8.46
N SER A 28 -4.77 3.66 7.86
CA SER A 28 -3.66 4.39 8.52
C SER A 28 -3.37 5.77 7.95
N GLY A 29 -3.99 6.14 6.83
CA GLY A 29 -3.70 7.36 6.07
C GLY A 29 -2.47 7.22 5.16
N ALA A 30 -2.45 7.96 4.06
CA ALA A 30 -1.39 7.88 3.05
C ALA A 30 0.01 8.27 3.59
N GLY A 31 0.09 9.25 4.49
CA GLY A 31 1.36 9.65 5.11
C GLY A 31 1.98 8.56 5.98
N ALA A 32 1.15 7.80 6.72
CA ALA A 32 1.65 6.68 7.54
C ALA A 32 2.19 5.55 6.67
N VAL A 33 1.55 5.29 5.52
CA VAL A 33 2.00 4.30 4.53
C VAL A 33 3.34 4.67 3.94
N LEU A 34 3.52 5.93 3.53
CA LEU A 34 4.79 6.41 2.95
C LEU A 34 5.93 6.33 3.97
N ARG A 35 5.67 6.68 5.25
CA ARG A 35 6.63 6.57 6.36
C ARG A 35 7.16 5.15 6.62
N VAL A 36 6.50 4.11 6.12
CA VAL A 36 7.02 2.74 6.18
C VAL A 36 8.24 2.57 5.27
N PHE A 37 8.32 3.34 4.19
CA PHE A 37 9.41 3.26 3.20
C PHE A 37 10.47 4.35 3.41
N ASP A 38 10.03 5.57 3.74
CA ASP A 38 10.90 6.68 4.09
C ASP A 38 10.12 7.81 4.81
N ASN A 39 10.79 8.60 5.63
CA ASN A 39 10.19 9.80 6.24
C ASN A 39 9.94 10.90 5.20
N ASP A 40 10.78 10.97 4.17
CA ASP A 40 10.57 11.86 3.03
C ASP A 40 9.61 11.25 2.01
N LYS A 41 8.60 12.01 1.60
CA LYS A 41 7.52 11.53 0.72
C LYS A 41 8.06 11.15 -0.66
N ASP A 42 8.88 11.99 -1.26
CA ASP A 42 9.37 11.79 -2.62
C ASP A 42 10.33 10.59 -2.69
N THR A 43 11.18 10.46 -1.67
CA THR A 43 12.06 9.30 -1.47
C THR A 43 11.27 8.02 -1.24
N ALA A 44 10.18 8.06 -0.44
CA ALA A 44 9.31 6.92 -0.25
C ALA A 44 8.66 6.47 -1.57
N ILE A 45 8.12 7.41 -2.36
CA ILE A 45 7.53 7.12 -3.67
C ILE A 45 8.57 6.54 -4.63
N TYR A 46 9.77 7.15 -4.68
CA TYR A 46 10.88 6.66 -5.47
C TYR A 46 11.23 5.21 -5.12
N LYS A 47 11.40 4.90 -3.83
CA LYS A 47 11.66 3.54 -3.34
C LYS A 47 10.55 2.56 -3.74
N ILE A 48 9.28 2.94 -3.56
CA ILE A 48 8.14 2.09 -3.93
C ILE A 48 8.17 1.77 -5.44
N ASN A 49 8.50 2.73 -6.29
CA ASN A 49 8.57 2.55 -7.74
C ASN A 49 9.77 1.69 -8.19
N GLN A 50 10.80 1.57 -7.37
CA GLN A 50 11.95 0.68 -7.61
C GLN A 50 11.70 -0.76 -7.12
N MET A 51 10.60 -1.01 -6.41
CA MET A 51 10.28 -2.31 -5.84
C MET A 51 9.29 -3.10 -6.70
N TYR A 52 9.43 -4.43 -6.68
CA TYR A 52 8.38 -5.31 -7.19
C TYR A 52 7.13 -5.22 -6.29
N PRO A 53 5.92 -5.37 -6.85
CA PRO A 53 4.67 -5.28 -6.07
C PRO A 53 4.62 -6.25 -4.88
N GLU A 54 5.25 -7.41 -5.00
CA GLU A 54 5.35 -8.41 -3.95
C GLU A 54 6.21 -7.93 -2.78
N GLN A 55 7.29 -7.18 -3.05
CA GLN A 55 8.13 -6.58 -2.01
C GLN A 55 7.37 -5.48 -1.26
N VAL A 56 6.66 -4.62 -2.00
CA VAL A 56 5.79 -3.58 -1.43
C VAL A 56 4.73 -4.20 -0.53
N TYR A 57 4.06 -5.26 -1.00
CA TYR A 57 3.09 -6.02 -0.22
C TYR A 57 3.71 -6.58 1.07
N ARG A 58 4.88 -7.21 0.98
CA ARG A 58 5.55 -7.79 2.14
C ARG A 58 5.88 -6.72 3.17
N ILE A 59 6.46 -5.60 2.75
CA ILE A 59 6.81 -4.49 3.65
C ILE A 59 5.55 -3.94 4.35
N LEU A 60 4.47 -3.70 3.60
CA LEU A 60 3.22 -3.19 4.17
C LEU A 60 2.53 -4.17 5.13
N THR A 61 2.74 -5.48 4.96
CA THR A 61 2.15 -6.52 5.81
C THR A 61 3.03 -6.91 7.00
N THR A 62 4.33 -6.59 7.00
CA THR A 62 5.24 -6.96 8.10
C THR A 62 5.73 -5.75 8.90
N VAL A 63 6.14 -4.67 8.23
CA VAL A 63 6.83 -3.52 8.83
C VAL A 63 5.86 -2.44 9.30
N HIS A 64 4.69 -2.32 8.66
CA HIS A 64 3.74 -1.24 8.99
C HIS A 64 3.34 -1.29 10.49
N PRO A 65 3.43 -0.17 11.24
CA PRO A 65 3.25 -0.16 12.70
C PRO A 65 1.84 -0.60 13.13
N SER A 66 0.80 -0.16 12.42
CA SER A 66 -0.58 -0.60 12.66
C SER A 66 -0.77 -2.07 12.29
N SER A 67 -1.06 -2.91 13.28
CA SER A 67 -1.50 -4.31 13.08
C SER A 67 -2.81 -4.39 12.29
N GLN A 68 -3.70 -3.43 12.48
CA GLN A 68 -4.97 -3.35 11.74
C GLN A 68 -4.74 -3.13 10.24
N ALA A 69 -3.83 -2.21 9.87
CA ALA A 69 -3.48 -1.96 8.47
C ALA A 69 -2.86 -3.21 7.80
N ARG A 70 -1.96 -3.91 8.52
CA ARG A 70 -1.36 -5.18 8.06
C ARG A 70 -2.43 -6.24 7.79
N ASN A 71 -3.31 -6.48 8.77
CA ASN A 71 -4.38 -7.48 8.68
C ASN A 71 -5.41 -7.14 7.59
N TYR A 72 -5.72 -5.86 7.42
CA TYR A 72 -6.67 -5.43 6.40
C TYR A 72 -6.15 -5.69 4.99
N LEU A 73 -4.88 -5.39 4.72
CA LEU A 73 -4.25 -5.69 3.43
C LEU A 73 -4.23 -7.20 3.13
N LEU A 74 -3.88 -8.03 4.13
CA LEU A 74 -3.93 -9.50 4.03
C LEU A 74 -5.34 -10.00 3.70
N LYS A 75 -6.36 -9.48 4.39
CA LYS A 75 -7.76 -9.86 4.19
C LYS A 75 -8.26 -9.51 2.78
N VAL A 76 -7.99 -8.29 2.31
CA VAL A 76 -8.44 -7.82 1.00
C VAL A 76 -7.73 -8.58 -0.12
N ASP A 77 -6.42 -8.81 -0.03
CA ASP A 77 -5.67 -9.58 -1.02
C ASP A 77 -6.18 -11.03 -1.13
N LYS A 78 -6.42 -11.69 0.01
CA LYS A 78 -6.99 -13.05 0.05
C LYS A 78 -8.38 -13.11 -0.57
N ALA A 79 -9.25 -12.14 -0.25
CA ALA A 79 -10.58 -12.07 -0.84
C ALA A 79 -10.50 -11.94 -2.37
N GLN A 80 -9.61 -11.10 -2.88
CA GLN A 80 -9.46 -10.91 -4.31
C GLN A 80 -8.89 -12.11 -5.06
N LYS A 81 -7.88 -12.78 -4.51
CA LYS A 81 -7.39 -14.03 -5.09
C LYS A 81 -8.53 -15.03 -5.25
N LYS A 82 -9.42 -15.13 -4.24
CA LYS A 82 -10.62 -15.97 -4.31
C LYS A 82 -11.60 -15.55 -5.40
N PHE A 83 -11.77 -14.25 -5.65
CA PHE A 83 -12.61 -13.76 -6.76
C PHE A 83 -11.97 -13.98 -8.13
N ARG A 84 -10.64 -13.82 -8.25
CA ARG A 84 -9.92 -13.98 -9.53
C ARG A 84 -9.84 -15.43 -10.00
N VAL A 85 -9.92 -16.39 -9.08
CA VAL A 85 -9.95 -17.85 -9.36
C VAL A 85 -11.35 -18.35 -9.73
N ARG A 86 -12.41 -17.59 -9.41
CA ARG A 86 -13.81 -17.96 -9.68
C ARG A 86 -14.33 -17.45 -11.03
N ARG A 87 -13.47 -16.92 -11.89
CA ARG A 87 -13.77 -16.45 -13.23
C ARG A 87 -12.97 -17.26 -14.23
#